data_AF-A0A5J4TL33-F1
#
_entry.id   AF-A0A5J4TL33-F1
#
_cell.length_a   1.000
_cell.length_b   1.000
_cell.length_c   1.000
_cell.angle_alpha   90.00
_cell.angle_beta   90.00
_cell.angle_gamma   90.00
#
_symmetry.space_group_name_H-M   'P 1'
#
loop_
_entity.id
_entity.type
_entity.pdbx_description
1 polymer ?
#
loop_
_entity_poly.entity_id
_entity_poly.type
_entity_poly.pdbx_seq_one_letter_code
_entity_poly.pdbx_strand_id
1 'polypeptide(L)'
;MSKRKRTAQLVIPQTWQEDMTQRGTMFIDGEEVDLKKVSRIPQMLKNEGILLKKRMSAAQKQQIINKVRAIDPSITQLEGAAGVIGLTTKTRSIEVYGPLFDEDFRQEFFENAIMLNNEGKLVIQKFVENSQRYEQNPNARLAEPSMQLGNTSPRNYKQV
;
A
#
# COMPACT_ATOMS: atom_id res chain seq x y z
N MET A 1 -44.44 -6.38 35.23
CA MET A 1 -44.15 -5.16 34.44
C MET A 1 -43.15 -5.51 33.34
N SER A 2 -43.61 -5.66 32.10
CA SER A 2 -42.76 -6.07 30.98
C SER A 2 -42.05 -4.83 30.41
N LYS A 3 -40.72 -4.75 30.60
CA LYS A 3 -39.91 -3.70 29.98
C LYS A 3 -39.90 -3.97 28.47
N ARG A 4 -40.74 -3.24 27.72
CA ARG A 4 -40.64 -3.17 26.25
C ARG A 4 -39.21 -2.73 25.93
N LYS A 5 -38.39 -3.65 25.40
CA LYS A 5 -37.15 -3.31 24.73
C LYS A 5 -37.55 -2.32 23.64
N ARG A 6 -37.12 -1.06 23.75
CA ARG A 6 -37.22 -0.11 22.64
C ARG A 6 -36.41 -0.73 21.53
N THR A 7 -37.08 -1.28 20.52
CA THR A 7 -36.44 -1.62 19.25
C THR A 7 -35.88 -0.30 18.75
N ALA A 8 -34.56 -0.10 18.89
CA ALA A 8 -33.87 0.99 18.21
C ALA A 8 -34.28 0.86 16.74
N GLN A 9 -34.84 1.92 16.16
CA GLN A 9 -35.13 1.94 14.74
C GLN A 9 -33.84 1.52 14.03
N LEU A 10 -33.92 0.44 13.25
CA LEU A 10 -32.84 0.02 12.35
C LEU A 10 -32.71 1.15 11.32
N VAL A 11 -31.84 2.12 11.60
CA VAL A 11 -31.49 3.18 10.67
C VAL A 11 -30.72 2.49 9.56
N ILE A 12 -31.33 2.35 8.38
CA ILE A 12 -30.66 1.78 7.22
C ILE A 12 -29.55 2.75 6.80
N PRO A 13 -28.26 2.36 6.86
CA PRO A 13 -27.17 3.24 6.48
C PRO A 13 -27.28 3.59 5.00
N GLN A 14 -27.08 4.86 4.66
CA GLN A 14 -27.09 5.36 3.28
C GLN A 14 -25.69 5.41 2.69
N THR A 15 -24.67 5.47 3.54
CA THR A 15 -23.25 5.50 3.15
C THR A 15 -22.47 4.38 3.81
N TRP A 16 -21.35 4.00 3.22
CA TRP A 16 -20.46 2.99 3.81
C TRP A 16 -19.82 3.48 5.12
N GLN A 17 -19.59 4.79 5.29
CA GLN A 17 -19.11 5.34 6.56
C GLN A 17 -20.15 5.20 7.67
N GLU A 18 -21.43 5.40 7.36
CA GLU A 18 -22.52 5.15 8.29
C GLU A 18 -22.63 3.67 8.64
N ASP A 19 -22.54 2.77 7.64
CA ASP A 19 -22.53 1.32 7.86
C ASP A 19 -21.38 0.89 8.78
N MET A 20 -20.16 1.35 8.51
CA MET A 20 -19.00 1.09 9.35
C MET A 20 -19.15 1.65 10.78
N THR A 21 -19.76 2.84 10.91
CA THR A 21 -20.02 3.44 12.22
C THR A 21 -21.06 2.64 13.00
N GLN A 22 -22.09 2.11 12.33
CA GLN A 22 -23.10 1.24 12.96
C GLN A 22 -22.53 -0.12 13.35
N ARG A 23 -21.63 -0.69 12.54
CA ARG A 23 -20.90 -1.92 12.87
C ARG A 23 -19.96 -1.72 14.06
N GLY A 24 -19.36 -0.54 14.20
CA GLY A 24 -18.49 -0.16 15.31
C GLY A 24 -17.11 -0.80 15.23
N THR A 25 -17.02 -2.10 15.49
CA THR A 25 -15.75 -2.85 15.47
C THR A 25 -15.84 -4.13 14.63
N MET A 26 -14.69 -4.65 14.20
CA MET A 26 -14.57 -5.97 13.59
C MET A 26 -13.36 -6.71 14.14
N PHE A 27 -13.36 -8.04 14.04
CA PHE A 27 -12.18 -8.84 14.39
C PHE A 27 -11.35 -9.12 13.14
N ILE A 28 -10.05 -8.82 13.21
CA ILE A 28 -9.05 -9.18 12.20
C ILE A 28 -7.92 -9.89 12.93
N ASP A 29 -7.59 -11.11 12.48
CA ASP A 29 -6.55 -11.95 13.09
C ASP A 29 -6.70 -12.14 14.61
N GLY A 30 -7.95 -12.12 15.11
CA GLY A 30 -8.28 -12.28 16.53
C GLY A 30 -8.23 -10.99 17.35
N GLU A 31 -7.86 -9.87 16.75
CA GLU A 31 -7.81 -8.56 17.41
C GLU A 31 -8.98 -7.65 16.96
N GLU A 32 -9.47 -6.84 17.89
CA GLU A 32 -10.57 -5.90 17.64
C GLU A 32 -10.06 -4.63 16.93
N VAL A 33 -10.75 -4.24 15.87
CA VAL A 33 -10.42 -3.11 15.00
C VAL A 33 -11.58 -2.12 14.98
N ASP A 34 -11.29 -0.85 15.27
CA ASP A 34 -12.28 0.24 15.21
C ASP A 34 -12.55 0.69 13.77
N LEU A 35 -13.74 0.36 13.26
CA LEU A 35 -14.16 0.65 11.90
C LEU A 35 -14.31 2.15 11.64
N LYS A 36 -14.59 2.96 12.66
CA LYS A 36 -14.62 4.42 12.53
C LYS A 36 -13.23 4.99 12.24
N LYS A 37 -12.16 4.32 12.70
CA LYS A 37 -10.81 4.72 12.35
C LYS A 37 -10.42 4.23 10.96
N VAL A 38 -10.77 2.99 10.64
CA VAL A 38 -10.52 2.41 9.31
C VAL A 38 -11.21 3.21 8.20
N SER A 39 -12.43 3.70 8.45
CA SER A 39 -13.20 4.47 7.47
C SER A 39 -12.56 5.80 7.08
N ARG A 40 -11.60 6.30 7.84
CA ARG A 40 -10.87 7.54 7.51
C ARG A 40 -9.74 7.31 6.52
N ILE A 41 -9.26 6.08 6.38
CA ILE A 41 -8.07 5.73 5.58
C ILE A 41 -8.25 6.07 4.09
N PRO A 42 -9.36 5.71 3.41
CA PRO A 42 -9.55 6.09 2.01
C PRO A 42 -9.45 7.61 1.79
N GLN A 43 -10.04 8.42 2.67
CA GLN A 43 -9.95 9.88 2.55
C GLN A 43 -8.53 10.40 2.77
N MET A 44 -7.77 9.82 3.71
CA MET A 44 -6.36 10.16 3.92
C MET A 44 -5.52 9.87 2.68
N LEU A 45 -5.70 8.71 2.06
CA LEU A 45 -4.99 8.35 0.82
C LEU A 45 -5.34 9.32 -0.32
N LYS A 46 -6.62 9.68 -0.45
CA LYS A 46 -7.09 10.63 -1.48
C LYS A 46 -6.50 12.03 -1.27
N ASN A 47 -6.51 12.54 -0.04
CA ASN A 47 -5.99 13.86 0.28
C ASN A 47 -4.48 13.98 0.05
N GLU A 48 -3.72 12.92 0.33
CA GLU A 48 -2.27 12.89 0.13
C GLU A 48 -1.85 12.47 -1.30
N GLY A 49 -2.81 12.17 -2.18
CA GLY A 49 -2.53 11.67 -3.53
C GLY A 49 -1.77 10.33 -3.53
N ILE A 50 -1.95 9.50 -2.50
CA ILE A 50 -1.28 8.20 -2.39
C ILE A 50 -2.07 7.17 -3.20
N LEU A 51 -1.49 6.74 -4.31
CA LEU A 51 -2.02 5.65 -5.13
C LEU A 51 -1.44 4.30 -4.72
N LEU A 52 -2.25 3.26 -4.90
CA LEU A 52 -1.96 1.87 -4.63
C LEU A 52 -1.59 1.14 -5.93
N LYS A 53 -0.63 0.24 -5.82
CA LYS A 53 -0.31 -0.69 -6.91
C LYS A 53 -1.24 -1.89 -6.84
N LYS A 54 -1.68 -2.42 -7.99
CA LYS A 54 -2.53 -3.62 -8.04
C LYS A 54 -1.87 -4.84 -7.36
N ARG A 55 -0.54 -4.94 -7.44
CA ARG A 55 0.26 -5.99 -6.80
C ARG A 55 1.29 -5.33 -5.90
N MET A 56 0.98 -5.22 -4.61
CA MET A 56 1.90 -4.70 -3.60
C MET A 56 2.57 -5.82 -2.81
N SER A 57 3.88 -5.71 -2.63
CA SER A 57 4.61 -6.52 -1.65
C SER A 57 4.22 -6.14 -0.21
N ALA A 58 4.54 -7.00 0.76
CA ALA A 58 4.32 -6.71 2.17
C ALA A 58 5.02 -5.40 2.60
N ALA A 59 6.24 -5.15 2.11
CA ALA A 59 6.98 -3.92 2.39
C ALA A 59 6.27 -2.68 1.83
N GLN A 60 5.70 -2.75 0.61
CA GLN A 60 4.96 -1.63 0.03
C GLN A 60 3.68 -1.33 0.82
N LYS A 61 2.94 -2.36 1.24
CA LYS A 61 1.78 -2.18 2.12
C LYS A 61 2.19 -1.51 3.43
N GLN A 62 3.28 -1.97 4.05
CA GLN A 62 3.80 -1.40 5.29
C GLN A 62 4.20 0.07 5.14
N GLN A 63 4.78 0.46 4.01
CA GLN A 63 5.11 1.87 3.74
C GLN A 63 3.86 2.75 3.70
N ILE A 64 2.77 2.28 3.09
CA ILE A 64 1.50 3.01 3.05
C ILE A 64 0.88 3.09 4.46
N ILE A 65 0.89 1.98 5.20
CA ILE A 65 0.42 1.95 6.59
C ILE A 65 1.19 2.96 7.45
N ASN A 66 2.51 3.03 7.31
CA ASN A 66 3.33 4.00 8.03
C ASN A 66 2.98 5.44 7.66
N LYS A 67 2.67 5.73 6.39
CA LYS A 67 2.19 7.06 5.96
C LYS A 67 0.84 7.41 6.59
N VAL A 68 -0.12 6.49 6.57
CA VAL A 68 -1.43 6.66 7.23
C VAL A 68 -1.26 7.00 8.70
N ARG A 69 -0.39 6.27 9.41
CA ARG A 69 -0.10 6.50 10.82
C ARG A 69 0.68 7.78 11.09
N ALA A 70 1.44 8.28 10.12
CA ALA A 70 2.10 9.57 10.21
C ALA A 70 1.09 10.73 10.08
N ILE A 71 0.03 10.55 9.28
CA ILE A 71 -1.06 11.53 9.11
C ILE A 71 -1.95 11.54 10.36
N ASP A 72 -2.35 10.36 10.84
CA ASP A 72 -3.16 10.20 12.05
C ASP A 72 -2.54 9.15 12.98
N PRO A 73 -1.77 9.59 14.00
CA PRO A 73 -1.17 8.70 14.98
C PRO A 73 -2.16 7.90 15.83
N SER A 74 -3.46 8.24 15.83
CA SER A 74 -4.50 7.47 16.54
C SER A 74 -4.84 6.14 15.84
N ILE A 75 -4.43 6.00 14.58
CA ILE A 75 -4.58 4.77 13.80
C ILE A 75 -3.50 3.76 14.21
N THR A 76 -3.94 2.58 14.64
CA THR A 76 -3.05 1.49 15.00
C THR A 76 -2.46 0.82 13.74
N GLN A 77 -1.42 0.01 13.95
CA GLN A 77 -0.86 -0.81 12.88
C GLN A 77 -1.93 -1.72 12.25
N LEU A 78 -2.79 -2.31 13.07
CA LEU A 78 -3.83 -3.22 12.62
C LEU A 78 -4.94 -2.50 11.86
N GLU A 79 -5.41 -1.35 12.37
CA GLU A 79 -6.41 -0.52 11.69
C GLU A 79 -5.88 -0.01 10.34
N GLY A 80 -4.62 0.43 10.30
CA GLY A 80 -3.94 0.81 9.07
C GLY A 80 -3.84 -0.34 8.07
N ALA A 81 -3.46 -1.53 8.55
CA ALA A 81 -3.39 -2.73 7.72
C ALA A 81 -4.76 -3.13 7.17
N ALA A 82 -5.80 -3.10 8.01
CA ALA A 82 -7.18 -3.39 7.64
C ALA A 82 -7.65 -2.47 6.51
N GLY A 83 -7.43 -1.16 6.65
CA GLY A 83 -7.84 -0.20 5.63
C GLY A 83 -7.11 -0.39 4.30
N VAL A 84 -5.78 -0.59 4.35
CA VAL A 84 -4.99 -0.81 3.12
C VAL A 84 -5.38 -2.13 2.44
N ILE A 85 -5.53 -3.22 3.21
CA ILE A 85 -5.94 -4.53 2.66
C ILE A 85 -7.36 -4.47 2.09
N GLY A 86 -8.27 -3.77 2.76
CA GLY A 86 -9.64 -3.55 2.29
C GLY A 86 -9.70 -2.98 0.88
N LEU A 87 -8.74 -2.14 0.49
CA LEU A 87 -8.70 -1.58 -0.86
C LEU A 87 -8.15 -2.56 -1.91
N THR A 88 -7.38 -3.59 -1.53
CA THR A 88 -6.61 -4.42 -2.48
C THR A 88 -7.45 -5.33 -3.38
N THR A 89 -8.57 -5.86 -2.91
CA THR A 89 -9.48 -6.70 -3.71
C THR A 89 -10.93 -6.39 -3.39
N LYS A 90 -11.85 -6.69 -4.32
CA LYS A 90 -13.29 -6.53 -4.09
C LYS A 90 -13.77 -7.30 -2.88
N THR A 91 -13.32 -8.54 -2.71
CA THR A 91 -13.69 -9.37 -1.54
C THR A 91 -13.26 -8.73 -0.23
N ARG A 92 -12.02 -8.25 -0.15
CA ARG A 92 -11.51 -7.56 1.06
C ARG A 92 -12.22 -6.22 1.29
N SER A 93 -12.61 -5.54 0.22
CA SER A 93 -13.35 -4.27 0.29
C SER A 93 -14.70 -4.47 0.94
N ILE A 94 -15.46 -5.48 0.50
CA ILE A 94 -16.75 -5.81 1.10
C ILE A 94 -16.58 -6.26 2.57
N GLU A 95 -15.55 -7.04 2.87
CA GLU A 95 -15.25 -7.52 4.23
C GLU A 95 -14.97 -6.35 5.20
N VAL A 96 -14.10 -5.42 4.79
CA VAL A 96 -13.64 -4.32 5.64
C VAL A 96 -14.61 -3.13 5.62
N TYR A 97 -14.93 -2.61 4.43
CA TYR A 97 -15.68 -1.37 4.25
C TYR A 97 -17.19 -1.57 4.06
N GLY A 98 -17.62 -2.81 3.83
CA GLY A 98 -19.03 -3.15 3.65
C GLY A 98 -19.51 -3.05 2.19
N PRO A 99 -20.73 -3.52 1.91
CA PRO A 99 -21.28 -3.61 0.56
C PRO A 99 -21.62 -2.24 -0.07
N LEU A 100 -21.75 -1.19 0.74
CA LEU A 100 -21.99 0.18 0.28
C LEU A 100 -20.71 0.89 -0.18
N PHE A 101 -19.54 0.25 -0.03
CA PHE A 101 -18.29 0.80 -0.51
C PHE A 101 -18.20 0.66 -2.02
N ASP A 102 -18.33 1.79 -2.71
CA ASP A 102 -18.46 1.84 -4.15
C ASP A 102 -17.20 1.34 -4.88
N GLU A 103 -17.38 0.50 -5.90
CA GLU A 103 -16.26 -0.08 -6.65
C GLU A 103 -15.59 0.96 -7.54
N ASP A 104 -16.32 1.94 -8.10
CA ASP A 104 -15.70 3.00 -8.89
C ASP A 104 -14.83 3.89 -7.99
N PHE A 105 -15.32 4.22 -6.79
CA PHE A 105 -14.54 4.89 -5.75
C PHE A 105 -13.30 4.07 -5.34
N ARG A 106 -13.42 2.74 -5.24
CA ARG A 106 -12.27 1.86 -4.97
C ARG A 106 -11.22 1.95 -6.08
N GLN A 107 -11.63 2.01 -7.35
CA GLN A 107 -10.71 2.08 -8.48
C GLN A 107 -9.92 3.40 -8.52
N GLU A 108 -10.45 4.49 -7.96
CA GLU A 108 -9.72 5.78 -7.85
C GLU A 108 -8.39 5.65 -7.10
N PHE A 109 -8.28 4.70 -6.18
CA PHE A 109 -7.06 4.48 -5.38
C PHE A 109 -5.97 3.73 -6.12
N PHE A 110 -6.22 3.17 -7.29
CA PHE A 110 -5.22 2.41 -8.02
C PHE A 110 -4.52 3.28 -9.07
N GLU A 111 -3.20 3.07 -9.22
CA GLU A 111 -2.48 3.61 -10.38
C GLU A 111 -3.16 3.10 -11.65
N ASN A 112 -3.88 3.99 -12.34
CA ASN A 112 -4.34 3.72 -13.69
C ASN A 112 -3.12 3.64 -14.60
N ALA A 113 -3.05 2.60 -15.43
CA ALA A 113 -1.93 2.40 -16.36
C ALA A 113 -1.74 3.56 -17.35
N ILE A 114 -2.70 4.50 -17.40
CA ILE A 114 -2.69 5.71 -18.20
C ILE A 114 -2.75 6.89 -17.21
N MET A 115 -1.61 7.52 -16.93
CA MET A 115 -1.53 8.71 -16.08
C MET A 115 -1.44 9.96 -16.95
N LEU A 116 -2.17 11.01 -16.62
CA LEU A 116 -1.79 12.35 -17.07
C LEU A 116 -0.57 12.78 -16.24
N ASN A 117 0.55 13.15 -16.87
CA ASN A 117 1.67 13.76 -16.14
C ASN A 117 1.26 15.16 -15.62
N ASN A 118 2.12 15.81 -14.83
CA ASN A 118 1.89 17.18 -14.32
C ASN A 118 1.72 18.25 -15.44
N GLU A 119 1.91 17.88 -16.71
CA GLU A 119 1.70 18.70 -17.90
C GLU A 119 0.40 18.36 -18.65
N GLY A 120 -0.44 17.46 -18.11
CA GLY A 120 -1.68 17.04 -18.75
C GLY A 120 -1.49 16.10 -19.96
N LYS A 121 -0.37 15.37 -20.06
CA LYS A 121 -0.11 14.40 -21.14
C LYS A 121 -0.34 12.97 -20.68
N LEU A 122 -1.04 12.19 -21.50
CA LEU A 122 -1.29 10.75 -21.27
C LEU A 122 0.02 9.95 -21.38
N VAL A 123 0.43 9.33 -20.28
CA VAL A 123 1.61 8.48 -20.17
C VAL A 123 1.16 7.08 -19.76
N ILE A 124 1.51 6.08 -20.58
CA ILE A 124 1.38 4.68 -20.18
C ILE A 124 2.60 4.33 -19.34
N GLN A 125 2.41 3.97 -18.07
CA GLN A 125 3.53 3.60 -17.21
C GLN A 125 4.03 2.21 -17.64
N LYS A 126 5.14 2.16 -18.39
CA LYS A 126 5.98 0.95 -18.43
C LYS A 126 6.49 0.75 -17.01
N PHE A 127 6.32 -0.46 -16.46
CA PHE A 127 6.93 -0.87 -15.21
C PHE A 127 8.44 -0.65 -15.29
N VAL A 128 8.93 0.50 -14.84
CA VAL A 128 10.33 0.67 -14.48
C VAL A 128 10.45 0.05 -13.11
N GLU A 129 10.73 -1.24 -13.13
CA GLU A 129 11.31 -1.93 -12.00
C GLU A 129 12.47 -1.09 -11.47
N ASN A 130 12.48 -0.89 -10.16
CA ASN A 130 13.44 -0.10 -9.40
C ASN A 130 14.84 -0.76 -9.45
N SER A 131 15.47 -0.80 -10.63
CA SER A 131 16.83 -1.31 -10.83
C SER A 131 17.91 -0.26 -10.57
N GLN A 132 17.54 1.01 -10.34
CA GLN A 132 18.52 2.10 -10.13
C GLN A 132 18.93 2.33 -8.66
N ARG A 133 18.37 1.61 -7.68
CA ARG A 133 18.77 1.80 -6.27
C ARG A 133 20.04 1.07 -5.83
N TYR A 134 20.73 0.36 -6.72
CA TYR A 134 22.06 -0.21 -6.43
C TYR A 134 23.24 0.64 -6.91
N GLU A 135 23.03 1.73 -7.66
CA GLU A 135 24.15 2.53 -8.21
C GLU A 135 24.47 3.82 -7.44
N GLN A 136 23.72 4.15 -6.38
CA GLN A 136 23.92 5.39 -5.62
C GLN A 136 24.26 5.16 -4.15
N ASN A 137 25.13 4.18 -3.87
CA ASN A 137 25.94 4.20 -2.65
C ASN A 137 27.31 4.85 -2.96
N PRO A 138 27.53 6.14 -2.67
CA PRO A 138 28.83 6.78 -2.83
C PRO A 138 29.93 6.18 -1.93
N ASN A 139 29.58 5.37 -0.91
CA ASN A 139 30.55 4.67 -0.06
C ASN A 139 31.00 3.31 -0.62
N ALA A 140 30.56 2.89 -1.82
CA ALA A 140 31.02 1.65 -2.45
C ALA A 140 32.27 1.83 -3.34
N ARG A 141 32.81 3.05 -3.45
CA ARG A 141 33.93 3.44 -4.34
C ARG A 141 35.22 3.83 -3.61
N LEU A 142 35.53 3.17 -2.50
CA LEU A 142 36.86 3.23 -1.86
C LEU A 142 37.48 1.84 -1.72
N ALA A 143 37.53 1.11 -2.83
CA ALA A 143 38.57 0.12 -3.06
C ALA A 143 39.25 0.50 -4.38
N GLU A 144 40.44 1.07 -4.25
CA GLU A 144 41.28 1.59 -5.34
C GLU A 144 41.53 0.53 -6.43
N PRO A 145 41.57 0.91 -7.71
CA PRO A 145 42.14 0.06 -8.75
C PRO A 145 43.60 0.44 -9.03
N SER A 146 44.40 -0.61 -9.26
CA SER A 146 45.65 -0.69 -10.03
C SER A 146 46.99 -0.38 -9.34
N MET A 147 47.87 -1.38 -9.30
CA MET A 147 49.00 -1.53 -10.22
C MET A 147 49.78 -2.83 -9.94
N GLN A 148 49.83 -3.74 -10.91
CA GLN A 148 51.11 -4.22 -11.48
C GLN A 148 50.86 -5.12 -12.70
N LEU A 149 51.21 -4.56 -13.86
CA LEU A 149 51.47 -5.27 -15.10
C LEU A 149 52.84 -5.97 -15.03
N GLY A 150 52.95 -7.11 -15.71
CA GLY A 150 54.20 -7.68 -16.24
C GLY A 150 54.22 -9.19 -16.09
N ASN A 151 54.43 -10.03 -17.10
CA ASN A 151 54.73 -9.87 -18.52
C ASN A 151 54.32 -11.18 -19.22
N THR A 152 53.81 -11.08 -20.44
CA THR A 152 53.63 -12.18 -21.41
C THR A 152 54.99 -12.63 -21.98
N SER A 153 55.28 -13.95 -22.03
CA SER A 153 55.48 -14.80 -23.25
C SER A 153 56.79 -15.63 -23.16
N PRO A 154 57.05 -16.68 -23.98
CA PRO A 154 56.20 -17.63 -24.73
C PRO A 154 56.67 -19.13 -24.65
N ARG A 155 56.01 -19.98 -25.45
CA ARG A 155 56.03 -21.46 -25.63
C ARG A 155 57.33 -22.12 -26.16
N ASN A 156 57.49 -23.41 -25.81
CA ASN A 156 58.23 -24.55 -26.44
C ASN A 156 59.77 -24.65 -26.21
N TYR A 157 60.43 -25.79 -25.92
CA TYR A 157 60.42 -27.16 -26.49
C TYR A 157 61.04 -28.22 -25.52
N LYS A 158 60.77 -29.53 -25.82
CA LYS A 158 61.47 -30.84 -25.53
C LYS A 158 62.76 -30.83 -24.66
N GLN A 159 63.16 -31.84 -23.87
CA GLN A 159 63.37 -33.27 -24.17
C GLN A 159 63.99 -34.00 -22.94
N VAL A 160 63.83 -35.34 -22.88
CA VAL A 160 64.46 -36.40 -22.03
C VAL A 160 64.35 -36.33 -20.51
#